data_AF-A0A1V4RD11-F1
#
_entry.id   AF-A0A1V4RD11-F1
#
_cell.length_a   1.000
_cell.length_b   1.000
_cell.length_c   1.000
_cell.angle_alpha   90.00
_cell.angle_beta   90.00
_cell.angle_gamma   90.00
#
_symmetry.space_group_name_H-M   'P 1'
#
loop_
_entity.id
_entity.type
_entity.pdbx_description
1 polymer ?
#
loop_
_entity_poly.entity_id
_entity_poly.type
_entity_poly.pdbx_seq_one_letter_code
_entity_poly.pdbx_strand_id
1 'polypeptide(L)'
;MTLRCIAKLTKGMWLTKTDIIGMPSQFFLLGDWYANLFFLSREKNLILANARMLFTFIAFEVNRMQIKNIGELFRCELGRALLDEDFDGVTIQQIINDCKDVYIVRTKAGLKFNFNPN
;
A
#
# COMPACT_ATOMS: atom_id res chain seq x y z
N MET A 1 -9.38 -1.01 4.93
CA MET A 1 -8.05 -1.66 4.99
C MET A 1 -6.99 -0.66 5.48
N THR A 2 -5.85 -1.16 5.98
CA THR A 2 -4.74 -0.30 6.42
C THR A 2 -3.60 -0.35 5.40
N LEU A 3 -3.17 0.80 4.90
CA LEU A 3 -1.97 0.92 4.06
C LEU A 3 -0.81 1.44 4.91
N ARG A 4 0.14 0.56 5.20
CA ARG A 4 1.36 0.85 5.95
C ARG A 4 2.42 1.41 5.01
N CYS A 5 2.55 2.72 5.02
CA CYS A 5 3.49 3.44 4.18
C CYS A 5 4.86 3.55 4.88
N ILE A 6 5.93 3.17 4.19
CA ILE A 6 7.28 3.37 4.73
C ILE A 6 7.64 4.86 4.80
N ALA A 7 8.59 5.21 5.67
CA ALA A 7 8.94 6.61 5.93
C ALA A 7 9.37 7.41 4.70
N LYS A 8 9.95 6.77 3.66
CA LYS A 8 10.28 7.42 2.38
C LYS A 8 9.02 7.84 1.61
N LEU A 9 8.01 6.98 1.60
CA LEU A 9 6.72 7.28 0.98
C LEU A 9 6.03 8.41 1.76
N THR A 10 5.98 8.36 3.10
CA THR A 10 5.36 9.43 3.89
C THR A 10 6.07 10.80 3.74
N LYS A 11 7.40 10.81 3.59
CA LYS A 11 8.16 12.05 3.32
C LYS A 11 7.93 12.57 1.90
N GLY A 12 7.78 11.68 0.91
CA GLY A 12 7.51 12.03 -0.49
C GLY A 12 6.05 12.39 -0.77
N MET A 13 5.10 11.90 0.03
CA MET A 13 3.67 12.12 -0.14
C MET A 13 3.19 13.49 0.38
N TRP A 14 4.01 14.28 1.08
CA TRP A 14 3.58 15.54 1.72
C TRP A 14 2.33 15.36 2.61
N LEU A 15 2.11 14.14 3.13
CA LEU A 15 1.00 13.85 4.02
C LEU A 15 1.26 14.60 5.32
N THR A 16 0.37 15.51 5.65
CA THR A 16 0.36 16.18 6.95
C THR A 16 0.07 15.15 8.04
N LYS A 17 0.62 15.35 9.25
CA LYS A 17 0.46 14.44 10.40
C LYS A 17 -1.00 14.08 10.73
N THR A 18 -1.95 14.86 10.22
CA THR A 18 -3.41 14.70 10.33
C THR A 18 -3.99 13.52 9.57
N ASP A 19 -3.29 12.95 8.58
CA ASP A 19 -3.82 11.83 7.77
C ASP A 19 -3.53 10.45 8.39
N ILE A 20 -2.86 10.42 9.55
CA ILE A 20 -2.48 9.21 10.28
C ILE A 20 -3.60 8.89 11.27
N ILE A 21 -4.63 8.20 10.82
CA ILE A 21 -5.74 7.75 11.67
C ILE A 21 -5.28 6.49 12.41
N GLY A 22 -5.50 6.46 13.73
CA GLY A 22 -5.18 5.31 14.59
C GLY A 22 -5.85 4.03 14.08
N MET A 23 -5.16 2.89 14.25
CA MET A 23 -5.57 1.58 13.73
C MET A 23 -7.06 1.29 14.03
N PRO A 24 -7.91 1.07 12.99
CA PRO A 24 -9.25 0.56 13.20
C PRO A 24 -9.17 -0.85 13.80
N SER A 25 -10.04 -1.16 14.76
CA SER A 25 -10.15 -2.46 15.44
C SER A 25 -10.90 -3.52 14.62
N GLN A 26 -11.20 -3.26 13.34
CA GLN A 26 -11.96 -4.16 12.48
C GLN A 26 -11.04 -5.02 11.60
N PHE A 27 -11.39 -6.31 11.52
CA PHE A 27 -10.82 -7.24 10.55
C PHE A 27 -11.29 -6.87 9.14
N PHE A 28 -10.47 -6.15 8.39
CA PHE A 28 -10.70 -5.96 6.95
C PHE A 28 -10.38 -7.26 6.21
N LEU A 29 -11.21 -7.63 5.23
CA LEU A 29 -11.04 -8.85 4.41
C LEU A 29 -9.61 -8.98 3.83
N LEU A 30 -9.06 -7.86 3.35
CA LEU A 30 -7.71 -7.78 2.79
C LEU A 30 -6.64 -7.36 3.80
N GLY A 31 -7.00 -7.14 5.07
CA GLY A 31 -6.06 -6.87 6.15
C GLY A 31 -5.14 -5.66 5.93
N ASP A 32 -3.90 -5.82 6.37
CA ASP A 32 -2.86 -4.81 6.28
C ASP A 32 -2.04 -4.97 5.01
N TRP A 33 -1.65 -3.84 4.42
CA TRP A 33 -0.78 -3.78 3.26
C TRP A 33 0.45 -2.93 3.56
N TYR A 34 1.58 -3.25 2.94
CA TYR A 34 2.77 -2.40 2.93
C TYR A 34 2.89 -1.71 1.58
N ALA A 35 3.23 -0.42 1.59
CA ALA A 35 3.51 0.37 0.39
C ALA A 35 4.92 0.95 0.45
N ASN A 36 5.69 0.73 -0.61
CA ASN A 36 7.07 1.22 -0.73
C ASN A 36 7.32 1.92 -2.07
N LEU A 37 7.86 3.14 -2.00
CA LEU A 37 8.29 3.92 -3.15
C LEU A 37 9.72 3.55 -3.52
N PHE A 38 9.93 3.15 -4.77
CA PHE A 38 11.25 2.95 -5.33
C PHE A 38 11.38 3.67 -6.68
N PHE A 39 12.62 3.78 -7.14
CA PHE A 39 12.93 4.42 -8.41
C PHE A 39 13.55 3.39 -9.35
N LEU A 40 13.05 3.33 -10.58
CA LEU A 40 13.60 2.52 -11.67
C LEU A 40 13.69 3.44 -12.89
N SER A 41 14.86 3.53 -13.51
CA SER A 41 15.08 4.43 -14.65
C SER A 41 14.68 5.89 -14.41
N ARG A 42 14.87 6.39 -13.17
CA ARG A 42 14.44 7.72 -12.67
C ARG A 42 12.94 7.92 -12.52
N GLU A 43 12.14 6.93 -12.91
CA GLU A 43 10.69 6.94 -12.70
C GLU A 43 10.32 6.43 -11.32
N LYS A 44 9.24 6.98 -10.76
CA LYS A 44 8.69 6.57 -9.45
C LYS A 44 7.83 5.35 -9.63
N ASN A 45 8.00 4.37 -8.74
CA ASN A 45 7.24 3.13 -8.77
C ASN A 45 6.79 2.79 -7.35
N LEU A 46 5.61 2.19 -7.23
CA LEU A 46 5.06 1.77 -5.94
C LEU A 46 4.94 0.25 -5.93
N ILE A 47 5.59 -0.41 -4.98
CA ILE A 47 5.34 -1.81 -4.69
C ILE A 47 4.39 -1.91 -3.50
N LEU A 48 3.35 -2.72 -3.64
CA LEU A 48 2.32 -2.95 -2.64
C LEU A 48 2.25 -4.43 -2.31
N ALA A 49 2.34 -4.77 -1.03
CA ALA A 49 2.38 -6.16 -0.58
C ALA A 49 1.41 -6.39 0.59
N ASN A 50 0.59 -7.43 0.49
CA ASN A 50 -0.29 -7.85 1.59
C ASN A 50 0.55 -8.43 2.74
N ALA A 51 0.30 -7.96 3.96
CA ALA A 51 1.08 -8.36 5.14
C ALA A 51 0.90 -9.85 5.52
N ARG A 52 -0.24 -10.45 5.18
CA ARG A 52 -0.56 -11.84 5.54
C ARG A 52 -0.43 -12.79 4.36
N MET A 53 -0.96 -12.40 3.21
CA MET A 53 -1.04 -13.25 2.02
C MET A 53 0.21 -13.16 1.14
N LEU A 54 1.08 -12.17 1.38
CA LEU A 54 2.25 -11.86 0.54
C LEU A 54 1.92 -11.55 -0.94
N PHE A 55 0.65 -11.50 -1.30
CA PHE A 55 0.19 -11.02 -2.59
C PHE A 55 0.75 -9.63 -2.86
N THR A 56 1.45 -9.47 -3.97
CA THR A 56 2.26 -8.30 -4.25
C THR A 56 2.06 -7.85 -5.68
N PHE A 57 1.93 -6.54 -5.89
CA PHE A 57 1.85 -5.95 -7.21
C PHE A 57 2.62 -4.62 -7.25
N ILE A 58 2.95 -4.19 -8.48
CA ILE A 58 3.74 -2.98 -8.72
C ILE A 58 2.94 -2.03 -9.60
N ALA A 59 2.75 -0.80 -9.10
CA ALA A 59 2.30 0.32 -9.91
C ALA A 59 3.54 1.00 -10.51
N PHE A 60 3.72 0.87 -11.83
CA PHE A 60 4.84 1.46 -12.53
C PHE A 60 4.60 2.93 -12.90
N GLU A 61 5.69 3.71 -12.96
CA GLU A 61 5.72 5.08 -13.50
C GLU A 61 4.67 6.03 -12.88
N VAL A 62 4.47 5.90 -11.57
CA VAL A 62 3.44 6.65 -10.83
C VAL A 62 3.82 8.11 -10.66
N ASN A 63 2.91 9.00 -11.07
CA ASN A 63 3.10 10.44 -10.91
C ASN A 63 2.66 10.93 -9.52
N ARG A 64 2.93 12.22 -9.23
CA ARG A 64 2.63 12.83 -7.93
C ARG A 64 1.13 12.83 -7.60
N MET A 65 0.25 13.02 -8.59
CA MET A 65 -1.19 13.07 -8.37
C MET A 65 -1.74 11.68 -8.02
N GLN A 66 -1.27 10.65 -8.70
CA GLN A 66 -1.59 9.25 -8.39
C GLN A 66 -1.13 8.87 -6.98
N ILE A 67 0.07 9.29 -6.58
CA ILE A 67 0.57 9.07 -5.22
C ILE A 67 -0.29 9.82 -4.17
N LYS A 68 -0.75 11.04 -4.46
CA LYS A 68 -1.66 11.77 -3.55
C LYS A 68 -3.00 11.04 -3.38
N ASN A 69 -3.48 10.38 -4.44
CA ASN A 69 -4.69 9.59 -4.43
C ASN A 69 -4.38 8.09 -4.35
N ILE A 70 -3.53 7.71 -3.39
CA ILE A 70 -3.02 6.34 -3.27
C ILE A 70 -4.12 5.29 -3.08
N GLY A 71 -5.27 5.66 -2.51
CA GLY A 71 -6.41 4.76 -2.34
C GLY A 71 -7.06 4.39 -3.68
N GLU A 72 -7.21 5.36 -4.59
CA GLU A 72 -7.67 5.07 -5.95
C GLU A 72 -6.63 4.29 -6.75
N LEU A 73 -5.36 4.73 -6.69
CA LEU A 73 -4.26 4.01 -7.33
C LEU A 73 -4.22 2.55 -6.86
N PHE A 74 -4.32 2.29 -5.56
CA PHE A 74 -4.35 0.94 -5.00
C PHE A 74 -5.47 0.10 -5.60
N ARG A 75 -6.70 0.63 -5.66
CA ARG A 75 -7.87 -0.12 -6.17
C ARG A 75 -7.74 -0.46 -7.65
N CYS A 76 -7.26 0.50 -8.45
CA CYS A 76 -7.02 0.30 -9.87
C CYS A 76 -5.96 -0.80 -10.12
N GLU A 77 -4.84 -0.72 -9.42
CA GLU A 77 -3.73 -1.65 -9.61
C GLU A 77 -4.01 -3.03 -9.00
N LEU A 78 -4.75 -3.10 -7.89
CA LEU A 78 -5.25 -4.37 -7.35
C LEU A 78 -6.21 -5.05 -8.33
N GLY A 79 -7.13 -4.28 -8.96
CA GLY A 79 -8.03 -4.82 -9.97
C GLY A 79 -7.29 -5.39 -11.18
N ARG A 80 -6.26 -4.70 -11.66
CA ARG A 80 -5.37 -5.21 -12.74
C ARG A 80 -4.66 -6.48 -12.31
N ALA A 81 -4.04 -6.49 -11.13
CA ALA A 81 -3.31 -7.64 -10.62
C ALA A 81 -4.21 -8.87 -10.43
N LEU A 82 -5.46 -8.69 -9.98
CA LEU A 82 -6.42 -9.78 -9.85
C LEU A 82 -6.91 -10.28 -11.21
N LEU A 83 -7.08 -9.39 -12.18
CA LEU A 83 -7.43 -9.78 -13.55
C LEU A 83 -6.31 -10.62 -14.20
N ASP A 84 -5.05 -10.24 -13.97
CA ASP A 84 -3.89 -11.00 -14.46
C ASP A 84 -3.77 -12.40 -13.81
N GLU A 85 -4.41 -12.59 -12.66
CA GLU A 85 -4.54 -13.87 -11.94
C GLU A 85 -5.85 -14.61 -12.27
N ASP A 86 -6.52 -14.23 -13.37
CA ASP A 86 -7.75 -14.83 -13.89
C ASP A 86 -8.98 -14.78 -12.97
N PHE A 87 -9.03 -13.84 -12.01
CA PHE A 87 -10.24 -13.60 -11.23
C PHE A 87 -11.35 -13.00 -12.10
N ASP A 88 -12.59 -13.45 -11.89
CA ASP A 88 -13.73 -12.91 -12.62
C ASP A 88 -14.10 -11.49 -12.15
N GLY A 89 -14.74 -10.73 -13.05
CA GLY A 89 -15.09 -9.33 -12.78
C GLY A 89 -16.04 -9.13 -11.58
N VAL A 90 -16.91 -10.10 -11.25
CA VAL A 90 -17.80 -9.98 -10.09
C VAL A 90 -16.99 -10.08 -8.81
N THR A 91 -16.09 -11.07 -8.72
CA THR A 91 -15.18 -11.25 -7.60
C THR A 91 -14.26 -10.04 -7.42
N ILE A 92 -13.68 -9.51 -8.51
CA ILE A 92 -12.84 -8.31 -8.47
C ILE A 92 -13.63 -7.11 -7.89
N GLN A 93 -14.87 -6.88 -8.34
CA GLN A 93 -15.66 -5.76 -7.82
C GLN A 93 -16.06 -5.92 -6.36
N GLN A 94 -16.31 -7.15 -5.89
CA GLN A 94 -16.55 -7.39 -4.47
C GLN A 94 -15.31 -7.01 -3.65
N ILE A 95 -14.13 -7.50 -4.04
CA ILE A 95 -12.86 -7.22 -3.37
C ILE A 95 -12.55 -5.71 -3.36
N ILE A 96 -12.73 -5.03 -4.50
CA ILE A 96 -12.48 -3.57 -4.60
C ILE A 96 -13.47 -2.76 -3.75
N ASN A 97 -14.74 -3.16 -3.70
CA ASN A 97 -15.76 -2.47 -2.90
C ASN A 97 -15.49 -2.59 -1.39
N ASP A 98 -14.88 -3.68 -0.95
CA ASP A 98 -14.45 -3.86 0.44
C ASP A 98 -13.22 -2.97 0.79
N CYS A 99 -12.58 -2.36 -0.22
CA CYS A 99 -11.43 -1.46 -0.09
C CYS A 99 -11.80 0.03 -0.13
N LYS A 100 -13.06 0.41 0.12
CA LYS A 100 -13.50 1.81 0.07
C LYS A 100 -12.75 2.70 1.05
N ASP A 101 -12.53 2.22 2.27
CA ASP A 101 -11.82 2.96 3.32
C ASP A 101 -10.35 2.53 3.40
N VAL A 102 -9.45 3.42 2.98
CA VAL A 102 -7.99 3.22 3.05
C VAL A 102 -7.40 4.11 4.13
N TYR A 103 -6.94 3.50 5.23
CA TYR A 103 -6.29 4.21 6.33
C TYR A 103 -4.78 4.18 6.15
N ILE A 104 -4.15 5.35 6.03
CA ILE A 104 -2.70 5.45 5.88
C ILE A 104 -2.05 5.47 7.26
N VAL A 105 -1.20 4.47 7.53
CA VAL A 105 -0.46 4.37 8.79
C VAL A 105 1.03 4.35 8.48
N ARG A 106 1.81 5.09 9.27
CA ARG A 106 3.27 5.06 9.16
C ARG A 106 3.78 3.74 9.74
N THR A 107 4.64 3.03 9.01
CA THR A 107 5.39 1.91 9.59
C THR A 107 6.21 2.42 10.78
N LYS A 108 6.06 1.81 11.97
CA LYS A 108 7.00 2.06 13.08
C LYS A 108 8.41 1.76 12.57
N ALA A 109 9.36 2.67 12.78
CA ALA A 109 10.76 2.41 12.46
C ALA A 109 11.16 1.10 13.16
N GLY A 110 11.74 0.17 12.41
CA GLY A 110 12.16 -1.12 12.93
C GLY A 110 13.01 -0.97 14.18
N LEU A 111 12.85 -1.89 15.12
CA LEU A 111 13.75 -2.06 16.25
C LEU A 111 15.19 -2.03 15.72
N LYS A 112 16.05 -1.20 16.33
CA LYS A 112 17.48 -1.25 16.07
C LYS A 112 17.97 -2.63 16.51
N PHE A 113 18.24 -3.52 15.55
CA PHE A 113 19.01 -4.72 15.83
C PHE A 113 20.46 -4.27 16.02
N ASN A 114 20.89 -4.16 17.28
CA ASN A 114 22.31 -4.07 17.60
C ASN A 114 22.90 -5.46 17.34
N PHE A 115 23.47 -5.65 16.15
CA PHE A 115 24.40 -6.76 15.95
C PHE A 115 25.61 -6.48 16.83
N ASN A 116 25.76 -7.26 17.90
CA ASN A 116 26.97 -7.28 18.71
C ASN A 116 27.81 -8.46 18.22
N PRO A 117 28.87 -8.24 17.42
CA PRO A 117 29.77 -9.31 17.04
C PRO A 117 30.65 -9.63 18.26
N ASN A 118 30.36 -10.73 18.95
CA ASN A 118 31.35 -11.41 19.78
C ASN A 118 32.16 -12.35 18.88
#